data_AF-A0AAN7CP22-F1
#
_entry.id   AF-A0AAN7CP22-F1
#
_cell.length_a   1.000
_cell.length_b   1.000
_cell.length_c   1.000
_cell.angle_alpha   90.00
_cell.angle_beta   90.00
_cell.angle_gamma   90.00
#
_symmetry.space_group_name_H-M   'P 1'
#
loop_
_entity.id
_entity.type
_entity.pdbx_description
1 polymer ?
#
loop_
_entity_poly.entity_id
_entity_poly.type
_entity_poly.pdbx_seq_one_letter_code
_entity_poly.pdbx_strand_id
1 'polypeptide(L)'
;MQTSSTSFALSNQGLQMGQNHGTIHMEFHPSPSLTRAELEERNRNYLQNLRVTDPRHDKPRIEQTKGGLLADSYRWVLNNAEFRRWRDDEGSRLLWIKGDPGKGKTMLLCGIINELKLASDSSLLPFFFCQAADASINNATAVLRGLIYLLVDQQPSLISYVYKKYDATGNPLFREVNTLVALSEIFTDILKDTNLPPTRLVIDALDECIEGLDMLLNLSFGRR
;
A
#
# COMPACT_ATOMS: atom_id res chain seq x y z
N MET A 1 32.07 15.45 -13.14
CA MET A 1 32.12 14.87 -11.78
C MET A 1 33.59 14.71 -11.42
N GLN A 2 34.04 15.30 -10.30
CA GLN A 2 35.43 15.16 -9.84
C GLN A 2 35.51 13.98 -8.89
N THR A 3 36.33 12.99 -9.24
CA THR A 3 36.78 11.93 -8.36
C THR A 3 37.84 12.51 -7.43
N SER A 4 37.64 12.42 -6.12
CA SER A 4 38.66 12.76 -5.13
C SER A 4 39.33 11.48 -4.67
N SER A 5 40.62 11.34 -4.93
CA SER A 5 41.47 10.30 -4.36
C SER A 5 42.39 10.94 -3.32
N THR A 6 42.47 10.33 -2.14
CA THR A 6 43.45 10.72 -1.11
C THR A 6 44.30 9.50 -0.82
N SER A 7 45.62 9.66 -0.91
CA SER A 7 46.60 8.64 -0.54
C SER A 7 47.29 9.03 0.76
N PHE A 8 47.42 8.08 1.68
CA PHE A 8 48.18 8.23 2.91
C PHE A 8 49.44 7.36 2.83
N ALA A 9 50.62 7.97 3.03
CA ALA A 9 51.93 7.32 2.94
C ALA A 9 52.71 7.44 4.28
N LEU A 10 52.03 7.25 5.40
CA LEU A 10 52.64 7.30 6.74
C LEU A 10 52.54 5.95 7.43
N SER A 11 53.55 5.62 8.24
CA SER A 11 53.52 4.42 9.08
C SER A 11 52.38 4.52 10.09
N ASN A 12 51.49 3.52 10.11
CA ASN A 12 50.36 3.48 11.03
C ASN A 12 50.89 3.22 12.46
N GLN A 13 50.79 4.19 13.38
CA GLN A 13 51.26 4.03 14.78
C GLN A 13 50.25 3.27 15.68
N GLY A 14 49.53 2.30 15.11
CA GLY A 14 48.69 1.37 15.86
C GLY A 14 49.50 0.18 16.37
N LEU A 15 48.99 -0.52 17.39
CA LEU A 15 49.57 -1.75 17.93
C LEU A 15 49.39 -2.92 16.92
N GLN A 16 50.02 -2.84 15.76
CA GLN A 16 50.08 -3.89 14.76
C GLN A 16 51.47 -4.52 14.80
N MET A 17 51.52 -5.83 15.03
CA MET A 17 52.75 -6.63 14.88
C MET A 17 53.09 -6.74 13.39
N GLY A 18 53.86 -5.78 12.87
CA GLY A 18 54.37 -5.78 11.48
C GLY A 18 54.34 -4.40 10.82
N GLN A 19 55.42 -4.03 10.13
CA GLN A 19 55.45 -2.83 9.29
C GLN A 19 54.73 -3.13 7.96
N ASN A 20 53.53 -2.57 7.80
CA ASN A 20 52.79 -2.63 6.55
C ASN A 20 53.28 -1.52 5.61
N HIS A 21 54.03 -1.87 4.56
CA HIS A 21 54.39 -0.96 3.48
C HIS A 21 53.32 -1.04 2.38
N GLY A 22 52.65 0.08 2.12
CA GLY A 22 51.65 0.19 1.06
C GLY A 22 50.89 1.50 1.13
N THR A 23 50.32 1.93 -0.01
CA THR A 23 49.49 3.13 -0.09
C THR A 23 48.03 2.75 0.14
N ILE A 24 47.36 3.39 1.11
CA ILE A 24 45.90 3.27 1.25
C ILE A 24 45.25 4.25 0.28
N HIS A 25 44.41 3.71 -0.61
CA HIS A 25 43.60 4.48 -1.52
C HIS A 25 42.16 4.51 -1.00
N MET A 26 41.64 5.71 -0.74
CA MET A 26 40.22 5.92 -0.51
C MET A 26 39.62 6.57 -1.75
N GLU A 27 38.66 5.88 -2.36
CA GLU A 27 37.92 6.39 -3.52
C GLU A 27 36.46 6.64 -3.12
N PHE A 28 36.02 7.89 -3.27
CA PHE A 28 34.62 8.24 -3.15
C PHE A 28 33.97 8.18 -4.54
N HIS A 29 33.12 7.18 -4.73
CA HIS A 29 32.27 7.05 -5.91
C HIS A 29 30.85 7.50 -5.55
N PRO A 30 30.45 8.75 -5.83
CA PRO A 30 29.06 9.16 -5.62
C PRO A 30 28.16 8.30 -6.50
N SER A 31 27.14 7.67 -5.93
CA SER A 31 26.11 7.01 -6.73
C SER A 31 25.52 8.04 -7.70
N PRO A 32 25.38 7.72 -8.99
CA PRO A 32 24.83 8.67 -9.95
C PRO A 32 23.41 9.06 -9.50
N SER A 33 23.15 10.36 -9.42
CA SER A 33 21.79 10.87 -9.19
C SER A 33 20.93 10.47 -10.38
N LEU A 34 19.91 9.64 -10.14
CA LEU A 34 18.96 9.23 -11.17
C LEU A 34 18.32 10.47 -11.80
N THR A 35 18.23 10.47 -13.12
CA THR A 35 17.43 11.45 -13.86
C THR A 35 15.95 11.31 -13.51
N ARG A 36 15.17 12.35 -13.80
CA ARG A 36 13.72 12.31 -13.60
C ARG A 36 13.05 11.16 -14.36
N ALA A 37 13.46 10.90 -15.59
CA ALA A 37 12.92 9.82 -16.41
C ALA A 37 13.23 8.44 -15.81
N GLU A 38 14.43 8.23 -15.29
CA GLU A 38 14.82 6.98 -14.61
C GLU A 38 14.04 6.79 -13.30
N LEU A 39 13.82 7.86 -12.53
CA LEU A 39 12.98 7.82 -11.33
C LEU A 39 11.53 7.46 -11.65
N GLU A 40 10.97 8.05 -12.71
CA GLU A 40 9.61 7.74 -13.15
C GLU A 40 9.48 6.29 -13.63
N GLU A 41 10.46 5.77 -14.38
CA GLU A 41 10.48 4.36 -14.80
C GLU A 41 10.60 3.41 -13.60
N ARG A 42 11.48 3.74 -12.67
CA ARG A 42 11.65 2.98 -11.44
C ARG A 42 10.37 2.96 -10.60
N ASN A 43 9.70 4.10 -10.45
CA ASN A 43 8.42 4.20 -9.74
C ASN A 43 7.32 3.37 -10.43
N ARG A 44 7.26 3.39 -11.77
CA ARG A 44 6.36 2.52 -12.54
C ARG A 44 6.63 1.05 -12.25
N ASN A 45 7.90 0.63 -12.19
CA ASN A 45 8.27 -0.74 -11.90
C ASN A 45 7.77 -1.19 -10.51
N TYR A 46 7.96 -0.37 -9.47
CA TYR A 46 7.43 -0.68 -8.13
C TYR A 46 5.90 -0.79 -8.12
N LEU A 47 5.21 0.14 -8.81
CA LEU A 47 3.75 0.13 -8.87
C LEU A 47 3.21 -1.09 -9.62
N GLN A 48 3.87 -1.50 -10.71
CA GLN A 48 3.56 -2.73 -11.43
C GLN A 48 3.77 -3.97 -10.56
N ASN A 49 4.84 -4.00 -9.77
CA ASN A 49 5.11 -5.09 -8.83
C ASN A 49 4.08 -5.14 -7.69
N LEU A 50 3.51 -4.01 -7.26
CA LEU A 50 2.41 -4.02 -6.29
C LEU A 50 1.11 -4.57 -6.88
N ARG A 51 0.84 -4.33 -8.16
CA ARG A 51 -0.42 -4.67 -8.81
C ARG A 51 -0.64 -6.19 -8.92
N VAL A 52 -1.49 -6.74 -8.05
CA VAL A 52 -2.03 -8.11 -8.18
C VAL A 52 -3.26 -8.10 -9.10
N THR A 53 -4.17 -7.17 -8.83
CA THR A 53 -5.31 -6.81 -9.66
C THR A 53 -5.43 -5.28 -9.66
N ASP A 54 -6.33 -4.72 -10.47
CA ASP A 54 -6.72 -3.31 -10.34
C ASP A 54 -8.19 -3.23 -9.87
N PRO A 55 -8.44 -2.83 -8.62
CA PRO A 55 -9.80 -2.75 -8.08
C PRO A 55 -10.72 -1.86 -8.91
N ARG A 56 -10.17 -0.87 -9.65
CA ARG A 56 -10.95 0.01 -10.55
C ARG A 56 -11.53 -0.75 -11.75
N HIS A 57 -10.91 -1.86 -12.16
CA HIS A 57 -11.45 -2.78 -13.16
C HIS A 57 -12.28 -3.89 -12.52
N ASP A 58 -11.95 -4.32 -11.30
CA ASP A 58 -12.74 -5.32 -10.59
C ASP A 58 -14.14 -4.84 -10.27
N LYS A 59 -14.29 -3.61 -9.78
CA LYS A 59 -15.58 -3.03 -9.45
C LYS A 59 -16.59 -3.09 -10.61
N PRO A 60 -16.32 -2.53 -11.80
CA PRO A 60 -17.28 -2.60 -12.91
C PRO A 60 -17.52 -4.03 -13.40
N ARG A 61 -16.51 -4.90 -13.39
CA ARG A 61 -16.68 -6.33 -13.71
C ARG A 61 -17.63 -7.03 -12.73
N ILE A 62 -17.46 -6.80 -11.43
CA ILE A 62 -18.32 -7.33 -10.37
C ILE A 62 -19.75 -6.81 -10.55
N GLU A 63 -19.91 -5.51 -10.77
CA GLU A 63 -21.21 -4.90 -11.01
C GLU A 63 -21.90 -5.55 -12.21
N GLN A 64 -21.21 -5.69 -13.33
CA GLN A 64 -21.76 -6.30 -14.55
C GLN A 64 -22.14 -7.77 -14.33
N THR A 65 -21.27 -8.55 -13.68
CA THR A 65 -21.50 -9.99 -13.44
C THR A 65 -22.64 -10.23 -12.45
N LYS A 66 -22.91 -9.28 -11.55
CA LYS A 66 -24.00 -9.35 -10.56
C LYS A 66 -25.30 -8.64 -11.01
N GLY A 67 -25.44 -8.34 -12.31
CA GLY A 67 -26.68 -7.80 -12.88
C GLY A 67 -26.80 -6.27 -12.87
N GLY A 68 -25.70 -5.56 -12.63
CA GLY A 68 -25.62 -4.10 -12.59
C GLY A 68 -25.85 -3.53 -11.19
N LEU A 69 -25.42 -2.27 -11.00
CA LEU A 69 -25.65 -1.53 -9.76
C LEU A 69 -26.98 -0.76 -9.84
N LEU A 70 -27.93 -1.10 -8.98
CA LEU A 70 -29.19 -0.39 -8.86
C LEU A 70 -29.07 0.70 -7.78
N ALA A 71 -29.30 1.96 -8.14
CA ALA A 71 -29.18 3.09 -7.21
C ALA A 71 -30.03 2.91 -5.95
N ASP A 72 -31.26 2.43 -6.13
CA ASP A 72 -32.22 2.28 -5.03
C ASP A 72 -31.84 1.15 -4.06
N SER A 73 -30.94 0.22 -4.44
CA SER A 73 -30.51 -0.86 -3.56
C SER A 73 -29.51 -0.40 -2.47
N TYR A 74 -28.86 0.76 -2.66
CA TYR A 74 -27.90 1.29 -1.68
C TYR A 74 -28.28 2.64 -1.08
N ARG A 75 -29.10 3.46 -1.76
CA ARG A 75 -29.45 4.83 -1.31
C ARG A 75 -29.95 4.93 0.13
N TRP A 76 -30.67 3.92 0.62
CA TRP A 76 -31.15 3.89 1.99
C TRP A 76 -30.03 4.05 3.02
N VAL A 77 -28.81 3.57 2.72
CA VAL A 77 -27.66 3.63 3.63
C VAL A 77 -27.17 5.06 3.82
N LEU A 78 -27.32 5.92 2.82
CA LEU A 78 -26.89 7.32 2.87
C LEU A 78 -27.69 8.12 3.91
N ASN A 79 -28.90 7.66 4.21
CA ASN A 79 -29.77 8.22 5.22
C ASN A 79 -29.69 7.50 6.58
N ASN A 80 -28.89 6.45 6.69
CA ASN A 80 -28.70 5.72 7.94
C ASN A 80 -27.84 6.55 8.91
N ALA A 81 -28.27 6.65 10.17
CA ALA A 81 -27.59 7.46 11.18
C ALA A 81 -26.17 6.97 11.48
N GLU A 82 -25.95 5.65 11.51
CA GLU A 82 -24.63 5.07 11.77
C GLU A 82 -23.68 5.28 10.60
N PHE A 83 -24.18 5.19 9.36
CA PHE A 83 -23.38 5.52 8.16
C PHE A 83 -22.97 6.99 8.15
N ARG A 84 -23.89 7.92 8.40
CA ARG A 84 -23.57 9.35 8.46
C ARG A 84 -22.59 9.67 9.58
N ARG A 85 -22.78 9.08 10.77
CA ARG A 85 -21.82 9.21 11.88
C ARG A 85 -20.44 8.75 11.43
N TRP A 86 -20.31 7.56 10.84
CA TRP A 86 -19.02 7.09 10.33
C TRP A 86 -18.41 7.98 9.23
N ARG A 87 -19.24 8.53 8.33
CA ARG A 87 -18.76 9.35 7.21
C ARG A 87 -18.25 10.72 7.68
N ASP A 88 -18.95 11.33 8.63
CA ASP A 88 -18.85 12.75 8.99
C ASP A 88 -18.14 13.01 10.34
N ASP A 89 -18.03 12.01 11.22
CA ASP A 89 -17.37 12.13 12.54
C ASP A 89 -15.91 11.63 12.48
N GLU A 90 -14.94 12.51 12.76
CA GLU A 90 -13.51 12.17 12.82
C GLU A 90 -13.17 11.15 13.92
N GLY A 91 -14.01 11.03 14.95
CA GLY A 91 -13.87 10.02 16.00
C GLY A 91 -14.32 8.62 15.57
N SER A 92 -15.12 8.51 14.51
CA SER A 92 -15.65 7.24 14.01
C SER A 92 -14.74 6.64 12.94
N ARG A 93 -13.94 5.65 13.32
CA ARG A 93 -12.87 5.12 12.46
C ARG A 93 -13.25 3.88 11.67
N LEU A 94 -14.37 3.21 11.99
CA LEU A 94 -14.66 1.90 11.45
C LEU A 94 -16.17 1.64 11.31
N LEU A 95 -16.56 1.18 10.12
CA LEU A 95 -17.92 0.73 9.82
C LEU A 95 -17.89 -0.72 9.33
N TRP A 96 -18.56 -1.61 10.06
CA TRP A 96 -18.74 -3.00 9.66
C TRP A 96 -20.12 -3.19 9.04
N ILE A 97 -20.15 -3.60 7.77
CA ILE A 97 -21.38 -4.01 7.09
C ILE A 97 -21.44 -5.53 7.08
N LYS A 98 -22.33 -6.10 7.90
CA LYS A 98 -22.52 -7.56 8.03
C LYS A 98 -23.90 -7.95 7.56
N GLY A 99 -24.03 -9.19 7.10
CA GLY A 99 -25.30 -9.77 6.65
C GLY A 99 -25.06 -11.10 5.95
N ASP A 100 -26.13 -11.86 5.73
CA ASP A 100 -26.04 -13.19 5.15
C ASP A 100 -25.47 -13.18 3.71
N PRO A 101 -24.93 -14.31 3.23
CA PRO A 101 -24.63 -14.51 1.82
C PRO A 101 -25.83 -14.13 0.94
N GLY A 102 -25.57 -13.49 -0.21
CA GLY A 102 -26.61 -13.11 -1.17
C GLY A 102 -27.46 -11.87 -0.81
N LYS A 103 -27.25 -11.20 0.32
CA LYS A 103 -28.02 -9.99 0.72
C LYS A 103 -27.58 -8.68 0.06
N GLY A 104 -26.73 -8.74 -0.97
CA GLY A 104 -26.33 -7.56 -1.74
C GLY A 104 -25.23 -6.67 -1.11
N LYS A 105 -24.48 -7.17 -0.11
CA LYS A 105 -23.40 -6.42 0.57
C LYS A 105 -22.36 -5.82 -0.39
N THR A 106 -21.85 -6.62 -1.32
CA THR A 106 -20.91 -6.13 -2.36
C THR A 106 -21.51 -4.99 -3.17
N MET A 107 -22.79 -5.10 -3.58
CA MET A 107 -23.45 -4.06 -4.38
C MET A 107 -23.70 -2.79 -3.55
N LEU A 108 -24.03 -2.96 -2.27
CA LEU A 108 -24.12 -1.86 -1.31
C LEU A 108 -22.78 -1.12 -1.19
N LEU A 109 -21.67 -1.84 -1.04
CA LEU A 109 -20.32 -1.25 -0.99
C LEU A 109 -19.94 -0.57 -2.33
N CYS A 110 -20.28 -1.15 -3.48
CA CYS A 110 -20.09 -0.51 -4.77
C CYS A 110 -20.78 0.86 -4.86
N GLY A 111 -22.02 0.95 -4.37
CA GLY A 111 -22.77 2.20 -4.26
C GLY A 111 -22.11 3.20 -3.32
N ILE A 112 -21.73 2.76 -2.12
CA ILE A 112 -21.01 3.60 -1.14
C ILE A 112 -19.71 4.16 -1.74
N ILE A 113 -18.94 3.34 -2.45
CA ILE A 113 -17.71 3.80 -3.13
C ILE A 113 -18.01 4.89 -4.15
N ASN A 114 -19.09 4.79 -4.93
CA ASN A 114 -19.47 5.84 -5.88
C ASN A 114 -19.79 7.15 -5.15
N GLU A 115 -20.60 7.08 -4.09
CA GLU A 115 -21.00 8.26 -3.31
C GLU A 115 -19.80 8.94 -2.62
N LEU A 116 -18.89 8.15 -2.05
CA LEU A 116 -17.68 8.67 -1.42
C LEU A 116 -16.72 9.32 -2.43
N LYS A 117 -16.64 8.80 -3.66
CA LYS A 117 -15.86 9.43 -4.74
C LYS A 117 -16.47 10.76 -5.21
N LEU A 118 -17.79 10.85 -5.27
CA LEU A 118 -18.49 12.07 -5.69
C LEU A 118 -18.43 13.16 -4.62
N ALA A 119 -18.39 12.79 -3.34
CA ALA A 119 -18.45 13.72 -2.22
C ALA A 119 -17.13 14.43 -1.90
N SER A 120 -16.00 14.01 -2.48
CA SER A 120 -14.68 14.49 -2.04
C SER A 120 -13.63 14.46 -3.13
N ASP A 121 -13.16 15.65 -3.51
CA ASP A 121 -12.08 15.82 -4.49
C ASP A 121 -10.68 15.63 -3.87
N SER A 122 -10.57 15.63 -2.54
CA SER A 122 -9.27 15.67 -1.84
C SER A 122 -9.02 14.49 -0.87
N SER A 123 -9.94 13.52 -0.77
CA SER A 123 -9.75 12.34 0.08
C SER A 123 -9.30 11.13 -0.73
N LEU A 124 -8.38 10.33 -0.18
CA LEU A 124 -8.01 9.06 -0.77
C LEU A 124 -9.06 8.00 -0.45
N LEU A 125 -9.37 7.16 -1.44
CA LEU A 125 -10.33 6.07 -1.33
C LEU A 125 -9.76 4.82 -2.01
N PRO A 126 -8.74 4.17 -1.43
CA PRO A 126 -8.33 2.84 -1.85
C PRO A 126 -9.39 1.82 -1.42
N PHE A 127 -9.67 0.88 -2.31
CA PHE A 127 -10.63 -0.19 -2.05
C PHE A 127 -10.15 -1.52 -2.63
N PHE A 128 -10.58 -2.63 -2.05
CA PHE A 128 -10.24 -3.97 -2.49
C PHE A 128 -11.45 -4.90 -2.36
N PHE A 129 -11.60 -5.84 -3.30
CA PHE A 129 -12.65 -6.86 -3.26
C PHE A 129 -11.97 -8.21 -3.10
N CYS A 130 -12.15 -8.86 -1.95
CA CYS A 130 -11.82 -10.27 -1.84
C CYS A 130 -12.74 -11.07 -2.77
N GLN A 131 -12.18 -12.09 -3.44
CA GLN A 131 -12.94 -12.95 -4.34
C GLN A 131 -12.62 -14.40 -4.00
N ALA A 132 -13.49 -15.08 -3.24
CA ALA A 132 -13.28 -16.44 -2.76
C ALA A 132 -12.89 -17.45 -3.85
N ALA A 133 -13.35 -17.24 -5.09
CA ALA A 133 -13.05 -18.12 -6.22
C ALA A 133 -11.60 -18.03 -6.72
N ASP A 134 -10.82 -17.05 -6.26
CA ASP A 134 -9.44 -16.83 -6.70
C ASP A 134 -8.50 -16.70 -5.50
N ALA A 135 -7.74 -17.77 -5.26
CA ALA A 135 -6.77 -17.88 -4.16
C ALA A 135 -5.65 -16.81 -4.23
N SER A 136 -5.42 -16.22 -5.41
CA SER A 136 -4.40 -15.18 -5.58
C SER A 136 -4.82 -13.83 -5.01
N ILE A 137 -6.13 -13.61 -4.79
CA ILE A 137 -6.73 -12.33 -4.35
C ILE A 137 -7.61 -12.44 -3.10
N ASN A 138 -7.57 -13.56 -2.38
CA ASN A 138 -8.29 -13.76 -1.12
C ASN A 138 -7.35 -13.95 0.08
N ASN A 139 -6.20 -13.26 0.09
CA ASN A 139 -5.22 -13.31 1.17
C ASN A 139 -4.74 -11.90 1.56
N ALA A 140 -4.19 -11.76 2.78
CA ALA A 140 -3.78 -10.46 3.30
C ALA A 140 -2.70 -9.76 2.48
N THR A 141 -1.81 -10.54 1.85
CA THR A 141 -0.78 -10.01 0.94
C THR A 141 -1.42 -9.30 -0.25
N ALA A 142 -2.43 -9.91 -0.88
CA ALA A 142 -3.16 -9.32 -2.00
C ALA A 142 -3.94 -8.06 -1.60
N VAL A 143 -4.61 -8.11 -0.44
CA VAL A 143 -5.35 -6.95 0.12
C VAL A 143 -4.38 -5.77 0.32
N LEU A 144 -3.27 -5.96 1.03
CA LEU A 144 -2.32 -4.89 1.29
C LEU A 144 -1.69 -4.36 0.01
N ARG A 145 -1.30 -5.26 -0.92
CA ARG A 145 -0.77 -4.86 -2.24
C ARG A 145 -1.75 -4.00 -3.01
N GLY A 146 -3.02 -4.38 -3.06
CA GLY A 146 -4.08 -3.62 -3.74
C GLY A 146 -4.36 -2.26 -3.09
N LEU A 147 -4.39 -2.21 -1.76
CA LEU A 147 -4.59 -0.94 -1.03
C LEU A 147 -3.40 0.01 -1.21
N ILE A 148 -2.16 -0.48 -1.06
CA ILE A 148 -0.94 0.31 -1.27
C ILE A 148 -0.87 0.79 -2.72
N TYR A 149 -1.18 -0.08 -3.69
CA TYR A 149 -1.23 0.28 -5.10
C TYR A 149 -2.14 1.49 -5.35
N LEU A 150 -3.39 1.46 -4.84
CA LEU A 150 -4.31 2.58 -5.02
C LEU A 150 -3.89 3.83 -4.24
N LEU A 151 -3.32 3.68 -3.05
CA LEU A 151 -2.80 4.83 -2.29
C LEU A 151 -1.68 5.54 -3.06
N VAL A 152 -0.71 4.78 -3.58
CA VAL A 152 0.41 5.34 -4.34
C VAL A 152 -0.04 5.91 -5.68
N ASP A 153 -0.99 5.27 -6.36
CA ASP A 153 -1.57 5.79 -7.60
C ASP A 153 -2.31 7.12 -7.39
N GLN A 154 -3.07 7.24 -6.29
CA GLN A 154 -3.80 8.47 -5.94
C GLN A 154 -2.90 9.56 -5.34
N GLN A 155 -1.82 9.18 -4.65
CA GLN A 155 -0.83 10.09 -4.06
C GLN A 155 0.61 9.59 -4.37
N PRO A 156 1.19 9.99 -5.52
CA PRO A 156 2.48 9.47 -5.99
C PRO A 156 3.67 9.65 -5.04
N SER A 157 3.63 10.63 -4.12
CA SER A 157 4.69 10.83 -3.12
C SER A 157 4.86 9.63 -2.16
N LEU A 158 3.81 8.84 -1.98
CA LEU A 158 3.81 7.66 -1.11
C LEU A 158 4.68 6.51 -1.66
N ILE A 159 5.09 6.55 -2.93
CA ILE A 159 6.00 5.55 -3.50
C ILE A 159 7.32 5.47 -2.72
N SER A 160 7.69 6.55 -2.02
CA SER A 160 8.89 6.60 -1.19
C SER A 160 8.91 5.60 -0.05
N TYR A 161 7.77 5.22 0.50
CA TYR A 161 7.67 4.16 1.50
C TYR A 161 7.93 2.77 0.90
N VAL A 162 7.53 2.57 -0.35
CA VAL A 162 7.68 1.30 -1.06
C VAL A 162 9.16 1.07 -1.38
N TYR A 163 9.82 2.00 -2.08
CA TYR A 163 11.21 1.77 -2.51
C TYR A 163 12.20 1.74 -1.34
N LYS A 164 11.97 2.51 -0.26
CA LYS A 164 12.84 2.46 0.94
C LYS A 164 12.96 1.05 1.51
N LYS A 165 11.86 0.29 1.50
CA LYS A 165 11.83 -1.10 1.93
C LYS A 165 12.31 -2.05 0.83
N TYR A 166 11.96 -1.78 -0.43
CA TYR A 166 12.34 -2.61 -1.60
C TYR A 166 13.85 -2.63 -1.87
N ASP A 167 14.49 -1.48 -1.72
CA ASP A 167 15.92 -1.34 -2.00
C ASP A 167 16.77 -1.89 -0.86
N ALA A 168 16.27 -1.82 0.38
CA ALA A 168 16.96 -2.36 1.54
C ALA A 168 17.09 -3.89 1.51
N THR A 169 16.16 -4.59 0.85
CA THR A 169 16.17 -6.06 0.75
C THR A 169 16.93 -6.59 -0.46
N GLY A 170 17.27 -5.75 -1.45
CA GLY A 170 18.05 -6.13 -2.64
C GLY A 170 17.37 -7.15 -3.57
N ASN A 171 16.11 -7.48 -3.31
CA ASN A 171 15.33 -8.53 -3.98
C ASN A 171 13.91 -8.05 -4.28
N PRO A 172 13.16 -8.71 -5.18
CA PRO A 172 11.76 -8.41 -5.39
C PRO A 172 10.94 -8.74 -4.14
N LEU A 173 10.64 -7.69 -3.36
CA LEU A 173 9.97 -7.66 -2.05
C LEU A 173 8.67 -8.49 -1.97
N PHE A 174 8.08 -8.85 -3.11
CA PHE A 174 6.81 -9.57 -3.19
C PHE A 174 6.95 -11.05 -3.58
N ARG A 175 8.14 -11.63 -3.47
CA ARG A 175 8.42 -13.05 -3.75
C ARG A 175 8.99 -13.82 -2.54
N GLU A 176 9.03 -13.20 -1.37
CA GLU A 176 9.71 -13.74 -0.18
C GLU A 176 8.74 -14.19 0.92
N VAL A 177 9.21 -15.06 1.83
CA VAL A 177 8.47 -15.55 3.00
C VAL A 177 7.98 -14.41 3.91
N ASN A 178 8.71 -13.28 3.94
CA ASN A 178 8.41 -12.12 4.79
C ASN A 178 7.61 -11.03 4.08
N THR A 179 7.07 -11.30 2.88
CA THR A 179 6.34 -10.32 2.05
C THR A 179 5.22 -9.63 2.85
N LEU A 180 4.43 -10.41 3.61
CA LEU A 180 3.30 -9.88 4.37
C LEU A 180 3.73 -8.92 5.48
N VAL A 181 4.84 -9.22 6.17
CA VAL A 181 5.41 -8.36 7.22
C VAL A 181 5.87 -7.04 6.62
N ALA A 182 6.65 -7.10 5.54
CA ALA A 182 7.15 -5.90 4.88
C ALA A 182 6.02 -5.03 4.32
N LEU A 183 4.99 -5.62 3.70
CA LEU A 183 3.80 -4.89 3.25
C LEU A 183 3.06 -4.22 4.40
N SER A 184 2.95 -4.90 5.55
CA SER A 184 2.28 -4.34 6.73
C SER A 184 3.05 -3.16 7.32
N GLU A 185 4.38 -3.22 7.30
CA GLU A 185 5.24 -2.09 7.69
C GLU A 185 5.09 -0.92 6.72
N ILE A 186 5.18 -1.16 5.40
CA ILE A 186 4.98 -0.14 4.36
C ILE A 186 3.62 0.54 4.53
N PHE A 187 2.56 -0.26 4.69
CA PHE A 187 1.21 0.25 4.87
C PHE A 187 1.08 1.07 6.15
N THR A 188 1.67 0.59 7.25
CA THR A 188 1.68 1.31 8.53
C THR A 188 2.41 2.64 8.43
N ASP A 189 3.54 2.69 7.73
CA ASP A 189 4.33 3.90 7.54
C ASP A 189 3.61 4.92 6.65
N ILE A 190 2.93 4.46 5.59
CA ILE A 190 2.04 5.30 4.76
C ILE A 190 0.93 5.90 5.63
N LEU A 191 0.26 5.09 6.46
CA LEU A 191 -0.80 5.54 7.37
C LEU A 191 -0.31 6.41 8.54
N LYS A 192 1.00 6.67 8.64
CA LYS A 192 1.62 7.60 9.60
C LYS A 192 2.18 8.84 8.91
N ASP A 193 2.15 8.93 7.58
CA ASP A 193 2.59 10.11 6.85
C ASP A 193 1.72 11.31 7.26
N THR A 194 2.37 12.36 7.76
CA THR A 194 1.71 13.60 8.20
C THR A 194 1.06 14.37 7.06
N ASN A 195 1.47 14.09 5.83
CA ASN A 195 0.92 14.68 4.61
C ASN A 195 -0.12 13.79 3.94
N LEU A 196 -0.49 12.65 4.55
CA LEU A 196 -1.53 11.79 4.01
C LEU A 196 -2.88 12.54 4.05
N PRO A 197 -3.55 12.74 2.90
CA PRO A 197 -4.89 13.32 2.89
C PRO A 197 -5.87 12.44 3.68
N PRO A 198 -7.05 12.97 4.05
CA PRO A 198 -8.11 12.16 4.64
C PRO A 198 -8.33 10.89 3.82
N THR A 199 -8.20 9.73 4.44
CA THR A 199 -8.15 8.45 3.74
C THR A 199 -9.23 7.52 4.30
N ARG A 200 -10.08 6.99 3.42
CA ARG A 200 -11.06 5.95 3.76
C ARG A 200 -10.71 4.67 3.03
N LEU A 201 -10.50 3.58 3.77
CA LEU A 201 -10.19 2.28 3.21
C LEU A 201 -11.48 1.45 3.11
N VAL A 202 -11.72 0.77 1.99
CA VAL A 202 -12.87 -0.12 1.83
C VAL A 202 -12.40 -1.52 1.44
N ILE A 203 -12.83 -2.54 2.18
CA ILE A 203 -12.53 -3.94 1.86
C ILE A 203 -13.86 -4.70 1.84
N ASP A 204 -14.24 -5.22 0.67
CA ASP A 204 -15.41 -6.11 0.54
C ASP A 204 -15.01 -7.56 0.81
N ALA A 205 -15.94 -8.31 1.40
CA ALA A 205 -15.81 -9.74 1.68
C ALA A 205 -14.52 -10.11 2.44
N LEU A 206 -14.14 -9.30 3.43
CA LEU A 206 -12.94 -9.53 4.25
C LEU A 206 -12.93 -10.92 4.93
N ASP A 207 -14.11 -11.48 5.20
CA ASP A 207 -14.29 -12.84 5.73
C ASP A 207 -13.88 -13.96 4.75
N GLU A 208 -13.77 -13.65 3.45
CA GLU A 208 -13.22 -14.57 2.44
C GLU A 208 -11.68 -14.61 2.46
N CYS A 209 -11.01 -13.80 3.30
CA CYS A 209 -9.57 -13.80 3.43
C CYS A 209 -9.07 -15.05 4.18
N ILE A 210 -8.46 -16.00 3.47
CA ILE A 210 -8.08 -17.31 4.02
C ILE A 210 -6.72 -17.33 4.74
N GLU A 211 -5.88 -16.32 4.51
CA GLU A 211 -4.53 -16.21 5.10
C GLU A 211 -4.25 -14.78 5.58
N GLY A 212 -3.72 -14.64 6.80
CA GLY A 212 -3.27 -13.35 7.35
C GLY A 212 -4.39 -12.40 7.79
N LEU A 213 -5.63 -12.87 7.92
CA LEU A 213 -6.78 -12.05 8.34
C LEU A 213 -6.55 -11.38 9.70
N ASP A 214 -6.03 -12.11 10.69
CA ASP A 214 -5.75 -11.54 12.02
C ASP A 214 -4.78 -10.35 11.95
N MET A 215 -3.83 -10.38 11.02
CA MET A 215 -2.89 -9.29 10.81
C MET A 215 -3.59 -8.05 10.24
N LEU A 216 -4.47 -8.22 9.24
CA LEU A 216 -5.29 -7.13 8.71
C LEU A 216 -6.17 -6.50 9.81
N LEU A 217 -6.79 -7.34 10.64
CA LEU A 217 -7.61 -6.87 11.75
C LEU A 217 -6.75 -6.11 12.77
N ASN A 218 -5.58 -6.62 13.15
CA ASN A 218 -4.68 -5.94 14.08
C ASN A 218 -4.19 -4.57 13.56
N LEU A 219 -3.96 -4.43 12.25
CA LEU A 219 -3.65 -3.13 11.64
C LEU A 219 -4.83 -2.14 11.74
N SER A 220 -6.05 -2.66 11.73
CA SER A 220 -7.30 -1.89 11.79
C SER A 220 -7.69 -1.51 13.23
N PHE A 221 -7.38 -2.36 14.21
CA PHE A 221 -7.84 -2.25 15.60
C PHE A 221 -6.76 -1.88 16.62
N GLY A 222 -5.48 -2.09 16.29
CA GLY A 222 -4.35 -1.94 17.22
C GLY A 222 -3.97 -0.51 17.57
N ARG A 223 -4.63 0.50 16.98
CA ARG A 223 -4.45 1.91 17.35
C ARG A 223 -5.55 2.33 18.34
N ARG A 224 -5.47 1.78 19.56
CA ARG A 224 -6.08 2.39 20.76
C ARG A 224 -5.05 3.30 21.43
#